data_AF-A0A4Y9FN85-F1
#
_entry.id   AF-A0A4Y9FN85-F1
#
_cell.length_a   1.000
_cell.length_b   1.000
_cell.length_c   1.000
_cell.angle_alpha   90.00
_cell.angle_beta   90.00
_cell.angle_gamma   90.00
#
_symmetry.space_group_name_H-M   'P 1'
#
loop_
_entity.id
_entity.type
_entity.pdbx_description
1 polymer ?
#
loop_
_entity_poly.entity_id
_entity_poly.type
_entity_poly.pdbx_seq_one_letter_code
_entity_poly.pdbx_strand_id
1 'polypeptide(L)'
;MAQYKHVKTNRYRYQTGAKDFEAMTKIKLGIQGYIIGLYPQPDVDITLTKLSTGWRLVAEYEADRDLTENLERIASTYKKEK
;
A
#
# COMPACT_ATOMS: atom_id res chain seq x y z
N MET A 1 -10.29 15.72 -31.34
CA MET A 1 -9.60 14.62 -30.62
C MET A 1 -8.82 15.26 -29.48
N ALA A 2 -9.26 15.08 -28.24
CA ALA A 2 -8.61 15.70 -27.09
C ALA A 2 -7.30 14.95 -26.78
N GLN A 3 -6.19 15.68 -26.84
CA GLN A 3 -4.86 15.17 -26.52
C GLN A 3 -4.79 14.96 -24.99
N TYR A 4 -4.77 13.71 -24.54
CA TYR A 4 -4.58 13.38 -23.14
C TYR A 4 -3.17 13.82 -22.73
N LYS A 5 -3.07 14.92 -21.99
CA LYS A 5 -1.86 15.32 -21.28
C LYS A 5 -1.53 14.20 -20.30
N HIS A 6 -0.37 13.56 -20.44
CA HIS A 6 0.21 12.82 -19.33
C HIS A 6 0.49 13.82 -18.20
N VAL A 7 -0.44 13.91 -17.26
CA VAL A 7 -0.20 14.51 -15.96
C VAL A 7 0.96 13.72 -15.39
N LYS A 8 2.05 14.39 -14.99
CA LYS A 8 3.14 13.74 -14.26
C LYS A 8 2.53 13.22 -12.95
N THR A 9 2.08 11.97 -12.94
CA THR A 9 1.56 11.35 -11.74
C THR A 9 2.74 11.08 -10.83
N ASN A 10 2.77 11.73 -9.66
CA ASN A 10 3.75 11.39 -8.63
C ASN A 10 3.48 9.96 -8.20
N ARG A 11 4.42 9.05 -8.49
CA ARG A 11 4.36 7.66 -8.00
C ARG A 11 4.92 7.61 -6.59
N TYR A 12 4.12 7.13 -5.65
CA TYR A 12 4.49 6.98 -4.25
C TYR A 12 4.77 5.52 -3.94
N ARG A 13 5.76 5.29 -3.08
CA ARG A 13 6.19 3.95 -2.66
C ARG A 13 6.09 3.84 -1.15
N TYR A 14 5.18 2.99 -0.69
CA TYR A 14 5.04 2.63 0.72
C TYR A 14 5.65 1.25 0.98
N GLN A 15 6.41 1.11 2.07
CA GLN A 15 7.03 -0.16 2.46
C GLN A 15 6.81 -0.44 3.94
N THR A 16 6.37 -1.66 4.25
CA THR A 16 6.20 -2.11 5.63
C THR A 16 6.62 -3.58 5.81
N GLY A 17 6.85 -3.99 7.06
CA GLY A 17 7.39 -5.30 7.41
C GLY A 17 6.80 -5.87 8.70
N ALA A 18 6.69 -7.19 8.77
CA ALA A 18 6.21 -7.94 9.93
C ALA A 18 6.85 -9.33 9.94
N LYS A 19 7.14 -9.87 11.13
CA LYS A 19 7.70 -11.23 11.27
C LYS A 19 6.67 -12.32 10.98
N ASP A 20 5.40 -12.02 11.23
CA ASP A 20 4.29 -12.95 11.16
C ASP A 20 3.54 -12.82 9.82
N PHE A 21 3.23 -13.96 9.21
CA PHE A 21 2.54 -14.02 7.92
C PHE A 21 1.07 -13.60 8.01
N GLU A 22 0.38 -13.97 9.08
CA GLU A 22 -1.01 -13.59 9.31
C GLU A 22 -1.12 -12.07 9.51
N ALA A 23 -0.23 -11.49 10.33
CA ALA A 23 -0.15 -10.05 10.50
C ALA A 23 0.10 -9.34 9.16
N MET A 24 1.02 -9.86 8.34
CA MET A 24 1.30 -9.27 7.04
C MET A 24 0.14 -9.41 6.05
N THR A 25 -0.61 -10.52 6.13
CA THR A 25 -1.80 -10.73 5.29
C THR A 25 -2.92 -9.75 5.65
N LYS A 26 -3.15 -9.50 6.95
CA LYS A 26 -4.12 -8.50 7.41
C LYS A 26 -3.72 -7.08 6.96
N ILE A 27 -2.45 -6.73 7.06
CA ILE A 27 -1.91 -5.45 6.56
C ILE A 27 -2.13 -5.32 5.05
N LYS A 28 -1.82 -6.37 4.27
CA LYS A 28 -2.04 -6.39 2.82
C LYS A 28 -3.52 -6.14 2.47
N LEU A 29 -4.44 -6.87 3.10
CA LEU A 29 -5.88 -6.75 2.83
C LEU A 29 -6.41 -5.36 3.23
N GLY A 30 -5.97 -4.80 4.35
CA GLY A 30 -6.35 -3.45 4.77
C GLY A 30 -5.89 -2.38 3.79
N ILE A 31 -4.64 -2.46 3.33
CA ILE A 31 -4.08 -1.54 2.31
C ILE A 31 -4.83 -1.68 0.98
N GLN A 32 -5.06 -2.91 0.52
CA GLN A 32 -5.82 -3.18 -0.71
C GLN A 32 -7.24 -2.62 -0.65
N GLY A 33 -7.96 -2.88 0.44
CA GLY A 33 -9.33 -2.38 0.64
C GLY A 33 -9.41 -0.86 0.67
N TYR A 34 -8.47 -0.20 1.36
CA TYR A 34 -8.42 1.26 1.45
C TYR A 34 -8.17 1.92 0.09
N ILE A 35 -7.23 1.38 -0.69
CA ILE A 35 -6.89 1.88 -2.03
C ILE A 35 -8.07 1.71 -2.99
N ILE A 36 -8.69 0.53 -3.03
CA ILE A 36 -9.82 0.22 -3.91
C ILE A 36 -11.05 1.07 -3.54
N GLY A 37 -11.28 1.32 -2.25
CA GLY A 37 -12.46 2.03 -1.77
C GLY A 37 -12.45 3.54 -2.01
N LEU A 38 -11.28 4.16 -2.19
CA LEU A 38 -11.15 5.62 -2.26
C LEU A 38 -10.80 6.18 -3.63
N TYR A 39 -10.25 5.38 -4.54
CA TYR A 39 -9.75 5.89 -5.81
C TYR A 39 -10.35 5.12 -7.00
N PRO A 40 -10.79 5.84 -8.06
CA PRO A 40 -11.18 5.21 -9.32
C PRO A 40 -9.95 4.64 -10.01
N GLN A 41 -9.56 3.43 -9.61
CA GLN A 41 -8.54 2.59 -10.23
C GLN A 41 -7.19 3.29 -10.51
N PRO A 42 -6.46 3.75 -9.47
CA PRO A 42 -5.06 4.09 -9.64
C PRO A 42 -4.28 2.81 -9.97
N ASP A 43 -3.30 2.91 -10.87
CA ASP A 43 -2.31 1.86 -11.10
C ASP A 43 -1.62 1.55 -9.76
N VAL A 44 -2.02 0.44 -9.14
CA VAL A 44 -1.53 0.02 -7.82
C VAL A 44 -0.89 -1.34 -7.95
N ASP A 45 0.40 -1.41 -7.65
CA ASP A 45 1.14 -2.65 -7.54
C ASP A 45 1.41 -2.94 -6.06
N ILE A 46 1.02 -4.14 -5.60
CA ILE A 46 1.27 -4.58 -4.23
C ILE A 46 2.02 -5.89 -4.27
N THR A 47 3.29 -5.82 -3.87
CA THR A 47 4.18 -6.97 -3.83
C THR A 47 4.41 -7.41 -2.39
N LEU A 48 4.17 -8.70 -2.12
CA LEU A 48 4.47 -9.35 -0.86
C LEU A 48 5.67 -10.30 -1.04
N THR A 49 6.75 -10.04 -0.31
CA THR A 49 8.01 -10.80 -0.40
C THR A 49 8.33 -11.49 0.93
N LYS A 50 8.66 -12.79 0.88
CA LYS A 50 9.20 -13.54 2.02
C LYS A 50 10.70 -13.24 2.16
N LEU A 51 11.13 -12.88 3.37
CA LEU A 51 12.52 -12.64 3.75
C LEU A 51 12.97 -13.72 4.75
N SER A 52 14.28 -13.84 4.98
CA SER A 52 14.83 -14.74 6.01
C SER A 52 14.38 -14.38 7.44
N THR A 53 14.00 -13.11 7.66
CA THR A 53 13.61 -12.56 8.96
C THR A 53 12.11 -12.26 9.09
N GLY A 54 11.30 -12.56 8.07
CA GLY A 54 9.87 -12.25 8.08
C GLY A 54 9.30 -11.96 6.69
N TRP A 55 8.42 -10.98 6.60
CA TRP A 55 7.75 -10.58 5.36
C TRP A 55 7.87 -9.08 5.13
N ARG A 56 7.94 -8.69 3.87
CA ARG A 56 7.91 -7.30 3.41
C ARG A 56 6.75 -7.11 2.44
N LEU A 57 5.99 -6.05 2.66
CA LEU A 57 4.97 -5.58 1.73
C LEU A 57 5.42 -4.24 1.14
N VAL A 58 5.35 -4.13 -0.18
CA VAL A 58 5.59 -2.88 -0.92
C VAL A 58 4.31 -2.57 -1.68
N ALA A 59 3.82 -1.34 -1.54
CA ALA A 59 2.71 -0.80 -2.32
C ALA A 59 3.22 0.39 -3.13
N GLU A 60 3.03 0.35 -4.44
CA GLU A 60 3.33 1.42 -5.38
C GLU A 60 2.01 1.92 -5.96
N TYR A 61 1.76 3.22 -5.88
CA TYR A 61 0.47 3.80 -6.29
C TYR A 61 0.60 5.25 -6.75
N GLU A 62 -0.39 5.68 -7.51
CA GLU A 62 -0.56 7.05 -7.99
C GLU A 62 -1.60 7.78 -7.12
N ALA A 63 -1.17 8.51 -6.08
CA ALA A 63 -2.07 9.28 -5.20
C ALA A 63 -1.33 10.35 -4.38
N ASP A 64 -2.04 11.30 -3.76
CA ASP A 64 -1.43 12.35 -2.93
C ASP A 64 -0.90 11.88 -1.56
N ARG A 65 -0.13 12.76 -0.89
CA ARG A 65 0.59 12.53 0.39
C ARG A 65 -0.29 11.91 1.49
N ASP A 66 -1.57 12.28 1.57
CA ASP A 66 -2.53 11.81 2.57
C ASP A 66 -2.74 10.29 2.53
N LEU A 67 -2.64 9.65 1.35
CA LEU A 67 -2.78 8.20 1.23
C LEU A 67 -1.67 7.48 2.02
N THR A 68 -0.44 7.98 1.94
CA THR A 68 0.73 7.36 2.59
C THR A 68 0.59 7.32 4.11
N GLU A 69 0.09 8.40 4.72
CA GLU A 69 -0.14 8.48 6.16
C GLU A 69 -1.22 7.51 6.63
N ASN A 70 -2.27 7.35 5.81
CA ASN A 70 -3.33 6.39 6.08
C ASN A 70 -2.84 4.93 5.98
N LEU A 71 -1.99 4.60 4.99
CA LEU A 71 -1.40 3.26 4.90
C LEU A 71 -0.52 2.94 6.12
N GLU A 72 0.26 3.89 6.61
CA GLU A 72 1.07 3.72 7.82
C GLU A 72 0.21 3.53 9.08
N ARG A 73 -0.91 4.25 9.18
CA ARG A 73 -1.87 4.06 10.27
C ARG A 73 -2.50 2.67 10.25
N ILE A 74 -2.92 2.20 9.08
CA ILE A 74 -3.46 0.84 8.89
C ILE A 74 -2.41 -0.19 9.31
N ALA A 75 -1.18 -0.07 8.81
CA ALA A 75 -0.10 -1.00 9.16
C ALA A 75 0.20 -0.99 10.67
N SER A 76 0.18 0.17 11.30
CA SER A 76 0.43 0.34 12.74
C SER A 76 -0.65 -0.29 13.61
N THR A 77 -1.93 -0.21 13.22
CA THR A 77 -3.04 -0.84 13.96
C THR A 77 -2.81 -2.35 14.09
N TYR A 78 -2.58 -3.04 12.98
CA TYR A 78 -2.40 -4.49 12.98
C TYR A 78 -1.08 -4.96 13.62
N LYS A 79 -0.06 -4.09 13.69
CA LYS A 79 1.18 -4.38 14.42
C LYS A 79 1.01 -4.31 15.93
N LYS A 80 0.07 -3.47 16.42
CA LYS A 80 -0.20 -3.27 17.86
C LYS A 80 -1.15 -4.32 18.44
N GLU A 81 -1.90 -5.04 17.62
CA GLU A 81 -2.78 -6.14 18.07
C GLU A 81 -2.02 -7.44 18.42
N LYS A 82 -0.71 -7.36 18.68
CA LYS A 82 0.17 -8.46 19.11
C LYS A 82 0.91 -8.09 20.37
#